data_AF-A0A7S3U3J5-F1
#
_entry.id   AF-A0A7S3U3J5-F1
#
_cell.length_a   1.000
_cell.length_b   1.000
_cell.length_c   1.000
_cell.angle_alpha   90.00
_cell.angle_beta   90.00
_cell.angle_gamma   90.00
#
_symmetry.space_group_name_H-M   'P 1'
#
loop_
_entity.id
_entity.type
_entity.pdbx_description
1 polymer ?
#
loop_
_entity_poly.entity_id
_entity_poly.type
_entity_poly.pdbx_seq_one_letter_code
_entity_poly.pdbx_strand_id
1 'polypeptide(L)'
;APPAPILARMAEFGIEITHVYGLTETYGPCVVCEWKSEWDELPLEEQARLKARQGVRRDMLEGVDVIDPETRKSVPWNGETIGEVVMKGNVVMKGYLKNPSATS
;
A
#
# COMPACT_ATOMS: atom_id res chain seq x y z
N ALA A 1 8.31 3.67 2.15
CA ALA A 1 8.60 2.22 2.13
C ALA A 1 9.80 1.94 3.03
N PRO A 2 9.83 0.83 3.78
CA PRO A 2 11.00 0.41 4.53
C PRO A 2 12.18 0.19 3.57
N PRO A 3 13.40 0.61 3.93
CA PRO A 3 14.57 0.37 3.09
C PRO A 3 14.79 -1.13 2.87
N ALA A 4 14.89 -1.56 1.61
CA ALA A 4 15.15 -2.96 1.25
C ALA A 4 16.36 -3.58 1.97
N PRO A 5 17.48 -2.87 2.20
CA PRO A 5 18.60 -3.43 2.96
C PRO A 5 18.22 -3.86 4.39
N ILE A 6 17.31 -3.15 5.06
CA ILE A 6 16.83 -3.53 6.40
C ILE A 6 16.02 -4.82 6.31
N LEU A 7 15.15 -4.95 5.30
CA LEU A 7 14.34 -6.15 5.10
C LEU A 7 15.19 -7.39 4.83
N ALA A 8 16.24 -7.25 4.01
CA ALA A 8 17.19 -8.33 3.73
C ALA A 8 17.90 -8.79 5.01
N ARG A 9 18.41 -7.85 5.82
CA ARG A 9 19.05 -8.17 7.10
C ARG A 9 18.11 -8.89 8.07
N MET A 10 16.86 -8.47 8.15
CA MET A 10 15.87 -9.11 9.03
C MET A 10 15.59 -10.54 8.59
N ALA A 11 15.51 -10.79 7.28
CA ALA A 11 15.37 -12.13 6.73
C ALA A 11 16.60 -13.02 6.98
N GLU A 12 17.83 -12.48 6.98
CA GLU A 12 19.04 -13.23 7.39
C GLU A 12 18.94 -13.73 8.85
N PHE A 13 18.21 -13.02 9.71
CA PHE A 13 17.91 -13.44 11.08
C PHE A 13 16.67 -14.34 11.22
N GLY A 14 16.05 -14.74 10.11
CA GLY A 14 14.83 -15.54 10.11
C GLY A 14 13.57 -14.76 10.55
N ILE A 15 13.59 -13.42 10.46
CA ILE A 15 12.45 -12.58 10.82
C ILE A 15 11.62 -12.26 9.58
N GLU A 16 10.37 -12.70 9.60
CA GLU A 16 9.39 -12.39 8.56
C GLU A 16 8.68 -11.06 8.86
N ILE A 17 8.92 -10.07 7.99
CA ILE A 17 8.25 -8.76 8.06
C ILE A 17 7.07 -8.71 7.09
N THR A 18 5.94 -8.12 7.49
CA THR A 18 4.86 -7.79 6.55
C THR A 18 4.72 -6.28 6.50
N HIS A 19 4.94 -5.69 5.32
CA HIS A 19 4.76 -4.26 5.13
C HIS A 19 3.28 -3.95 4.89
N VAL A 20 2.76 -2.98 5.62
CA VAL A 20 1.35 -2.58 5.56
C VAL A 20 1.24 -1.07 5.43
N TYR A 21 0.19 -0.62 4.74
CA TYR A 21 -0.11 0.79 4.56
C TYR A 21 -1.60 1.07 4.82
N GLY A 22 -1.84 2.19 5.46
CA GLY A 22 -3.16 2.77 5.70
C GLY A 22 -3.02 4.07 6.46
N LEU A 23 -4.16 4.67 6.75
CA LEU A 23 -4.28 5.93 7.44
C LEU A 23 -5.23 5.78 8.62
N THR A 24 -5.28 6.80 9.49
CA THR A 24 -6.29 6.88 10.55
C THR A 24 -7.70 6.88 9.94
N GLU A 25 -7.82 7.50 8.78
CA GLU A 25 -9.00 7.66 7.95
C GLU A 25 -9.48 6.35 7.28
N THR A 26 -8.68 5.28 7.33
CA THR A 26 -8.97 4.00 6.65
C THR A 26 -9.11 2.83 7.62
N TYR A 27 -9.48 3.11 8.88
CA TYR A 27 -9.63 2.10 9.95
C TYR A 27 -8.34 1.28 10.16
N GLY A 28 -7.18 1.89 9.92
CA GLY A 28 -5.87 1.25 9.97
C GLY A 28 -5.37 0.74 8.62
N PRO A 29 -4.43 -0.22 8.61
CA PRO A 29 -3.83 -0.71 7.37
C PRO A 29 -4.82 -1.47 6.50
N CYS A 30 -5.06 -0.96 5.29
CA CYS A 30 -5.97 -1.54 4.31
C CYS A 30 -5.26 -2.01 3.03
N VAL A 31 -3.95 -1.78 2.94
CA VAL A 31 -3.04 -2.28 1.90
C VAL A 31 -1.94 -3.11 2.57
N VAL A 32 -1.61 -4.27 2.00
CA VAL A 32 -0.57 -5.18 2.51
C VAL A 32 0.34 -5.63 1.37
N CYS A 33 1.64 -5.69 1.63
CA CYS A 33 2.59 -6.40 0.78
C CYS A 33 2.41 -7.90 1.00
N GLU A 34 1.39 -8.45 0.34
CA GLU A 34 1.11 -9.88 0.36
C GLU A 34 2.25 -10.64 -0.32
N TRP A 35 2.77 -11.64 0.38
CA TRP A 35 3.82 -12.49 -0.17
C TRP A 35 3.25 -13.36 -1.29
N LYS A 36 4.00 -13.50 -2.37
CA LYS A 36 3.66 -14.43 -3.45
C LYS A 36 4.70 -15.53 -3.46
N SER A 37 4.25 -16.78 -3.55
CA SER A 37 5.15 -17.96 -3.57
C SER A 37 6.16 -17.92 -4.72
N GLU A 38 5.84 -17.22 -5.82
CA GLU A 38 6.77 -16.98 -6.93
C GLU A 38 8.04 -16.21 -6.51
N TRP A 39 8.03 -15.54 -5.34
CA TRP A 39 9.18 -14.80 -4.82
C TRP A 39 10.14 -15.67 -4.01
N ASP A 40 9.73 -16.87 -3.58
CA ASP A 40 10.57 -17.78 -2.80
C ASP A 40 11.84 -18.19 -3.55
N GLU A 41 11.76 -18.23 -4.88
CA GLU A 41 12.86 -18.61 -5.77
C GLU A 41 13.81 -17.44 -6.10
N LEU A 42 13.48 -16.22 -5.70
CA LEU A 42 14.27 -15.03 -6.03
C LEU A 42 15.44 -14.83 -5.07
N PRO A 43 16.54 -14.18 -5.51
CA PRO A 43 17.61 -13.76 -4.60
C PRO A 43 17.09 -12.85 -3.49
N LEU A 44 17.70 -12.92 -2.30
CA LEU A 44 17.26 -12.19 -1.11
C LEU A 44 17.15 -10.67 -1.34
N GLU A 45 18.04 -10.09 -2.13
CA GLU A 45 18.00 -8.67 -2.49
C GLU A 45 16.73 -8.31 -3.27
N GLU A 46 16.35 -9.17 -4.23
CA GLU A 46 15.14 -8.96 -5.03
C GLU A 46 13.87 -9.21 -4.21
N GLN A 47 13.88 -10.24 -3.36
CA GLN A 47 12.83 -10.46 -2.36
C GLN A 47 12.62 -9.21 -1.49
N ALA A 48 13.71 -8.63 -0.97
CA ALA A 48 13.66 -7.42 -0.15
C ALA A 48 13.12 -6.21 -0.93
N ARG A 49 13.48 -6.07 -2.21
CA ARG A 49 12.96 -5.01 -3.09
C ARG A 49 11.46 -5.13 -3.34
N LEU A 50 10.97 -6.35 -3.56
CA LEU A 50 9.54 -6.64 -3.72
C LEU A 50 8.77 -6.37 -2.43
N LYS A 51 9.32 -6.84 -1.30
CA LYS A 51 8.76 -6.70 0.05
C LYS A 51 8.71 -5.26 0.56
N ALA A 52 9.50 -4.35 -0.03
CA ALA A 52 9.47 -2.93 0.28
C ALA A 52 8.24 -2.20 -0.32
N ARG A 53 7.56 -2.79 -1.32
CA ARG A 53 6.37 -2.18 -1.95
C ARG A 53 5.22 -2.07 -0.94
N GLN A 54 4.30 -1.12 -1.15
CA GLN A 54 3.12 -0.97 -0.28
C GLN A 54 2.19 -2.19 -0.36
N GLY A 55 2.08 -2.77 -1.56
CA GLY A 55 1.35 -4.00 -1.81
C GLY A 55 -0.02 -3.81 -2.44
N VAL A 56 -0.96 -4.68 -2.08
CA VAL A 56 -2.31 -4.78 -2.65
C VAL A 56 -3.37 -4.52 -1.59
N ARG A 57 -4.58 -4.14 -2.02
CA ARG A 57 -5.71 -3.95 -1.10
C ARG A 57 -6.06 -5.27 -0.39
N ARG A 58 -6.42 -5.16 0.90
CA ARG A 58 -7.03 -6.24 1.68
C ARG A 58 -8.51 -6.39 1.32
N ASP A 59 -9.11 -7.54 1.67
CA ASP A 59 -10.50 -7.88 1.37
C ASP A 59 -11.52 -6.82 1.84
N MET A 60 -11.23 -6.17 2.97
CA MET A 60 -12.09 -5.15 3.57
C MET A 60 -12.08 -3.80 2.83
N LEU A 61 -11.17 -3.59 1.87
CA LEU A 61 -11.12 -2.39 1.05
C LEU A 61 -11.67 -2.71 -0.34
N GLU A 62 -12.77 -2.04 -0.72
CA GLU A 62 -13.45 -2.26 -2.00
C GLU A 62 -12.56 -1.88 -3.19
N GLY A 63 -11.88 -0.74 -3.10
CA GLY A 63 -11.03 -0.23 -4.16
C GLY A 63 -9.89 0.65 -3.66
N VAL A 64 -8.75 0.54 -4.35
CA VAL A 64 -7.63 1.48 -4.27
C VAL A 64 -7.20 1.78 -5.69
N ASP A 65 -6.91 3.04 -5.98
CA ASP A 65 -6.44 3.47 -7.30
C ASP A 65 -5.44 4.62 -7.16
N VAL A 66 -4.69 4.89 -8.23
CA VAL A 66 -3.82 6.06 -8.35
C VAL A 66 -4.37 6.92 -9.48
N ILE A 67 -4.79 8.14 -9.17
CA ILE A 67 -5.44 9.04 -10.13
C ILE A 67 -4.60 10.29 -10.40
N ASP A 68 -4.78 10.85 -11.57
CA ASP A 68 -4.33 12.21 -11.85
C ASP A 68 -5.25 13.20 -11.07
N PRO A 69 -4.69 14.12 -10.26
CA PRO A 69 -5.47 14.99 -9.39
C PRO A 69 -6.28 16.05 -10.14
N GLU A 70 -5.88 16.41 -11.36
CA GLU A 70 -6.58 17.40 -12.20
C GLU A 70 -7.72 16.74 -12.96
N THR A 71 -7.44 15.61 -13.63
CA THR A 71 -8.41 14.95 -14.51
C THR A 71 -9.32 13.97 -13.77
N ARG A 72 -8.95 13.56 -12.56
CA ARG A 72 -9.61 12.53 -11.73
C ARG A 72 -9.71 11.15 -12.39
N LYS A 73 -8.88 10.88 -13.40
CA LYS A 73 -8.81 9.57 -14.08
C LYS A 73 -7.64 8.76 -13.55
N SER A 74 -7.76 7.44 -13.59
CA SER A 74 -6.66 6.52 -13.25
C SER A 74 -5.43 6.78 -14.09
N VAL A 75 -4.26 6.77 -13.46
CA VAL A 75 -2.98 6.82 -14.18
C VAL A 75 -2.67 5.45 -14.82
N PRO A 76 -1.80 5.38 -15.84
CA PRO A 76 -1.34 4.10 -16.38
C PRO A 76 -0.66 3.23 -15.31
N TRP A 77 -0.92 1.92 -15.33
CA TRP A 77 -0.36 0.95 -14.38
C TRP A 77 1.05 0.51 -14.79
N ASN A 78 1.97 1.46 -14.89
CA ASN A 78 3.36 1.22 -15.34
C ASN A 78 4.38 1.21 -14.18
N GLY A 79 3.97 1.57 -12.96
CA GLY A 79 4.87 1.65 -11.80
C GLY A 79 5.79 2.88 -11.78
N GLU A 80 5.59 3.83 -12.70
CA GLU A 80 6.43 5.03 -12.86
C GLU A 80 5.61 6.32 -12.78
N THR A 81 4.39 6.33 -13.34
CA THR A 81 3.54 7.52 -13.35
C THR A 81 3.02 7.81 -11.94
N ILE A 82 3.31 9.01 -11.45
CA ILE A 82 2.91 9.49 -10.13
C ILE A 82 1.49 10.05 -10.20
N GLY A 83 0.69 9.78 -9.16
CA GLY A 83 -0.64 10.34 -8.96
C GLY A 83 -1.07 10.32 -7.49
N GLU A 84 -2.32 10.72 -7.23
CA GLU A 84 -2.96 10.71 -5.92
C GLU A 84 -3.54 9.32 -5.62
N VAL A 85 -3.25 8.78 -4.44
CA VAL A 85 -3.86 7.53 -3.97
C VAL A 85 -5.27 7.81 -3.50
N VAL A 86 -6.26 7.12 -4.08
CA VAL A 86 -7.65 7.18 -3.65
C VAL A 86 -8.13 5.82 -3.20
N MET A 87 -9.03 5.81 -2.21
CA MET A 87 -9.54 4.60 -1.57
C MET A 87 -11.05 4.64 -1.45
N LYS A 88 -11.68 3.47 -1.59
CA LYS A 88 -13.12 3.27 -1.45
C LYS A 88 -13.38 1.99 -0.67
N GLY A 89 -14.35 2.03 0.25
CA GLY A 89 -14.84 0.84 0.95
C GLY A 89 -15.45 1.17 2.30
N ASN A 90 -15.96 0.16 2.99
CA ASN A 90 -16.59 0.29 4.31
C ASN A 90 -15.61 0.67 5.43
N VAL A 91 -14.31 0.52 5.19
CA VAL A 91 -13.24 0.91 6.13
C VAL A 91 -12.76 2.35 5.92
N VAL A 92 -13.24 3.06 4.90
CA VAL A 92 -12.87 4.46 4.63
C VAL A 92 -13.85 5.39 5.34
N MET A 93 -13.32 6.37 6.07
CA MET A 93 -14.14 7.36 6.76
C MET A 93 -14.98 8.19 5.78
N LYS A 94 -16.12 8.68 6.24
CA LYS A 94 -17.00 9.56 5.45
C LYS A 94 -16.63 11.04 5.55
N GLY A 95 -15.78 11.41 6.49
CA GLY A 95 -15.51 12.80 6.83
C GLY A 95 -14.95 12.95 8.24
N TYR A 96 -14.75 14.19 8.65
CA TYR A 96 -14.17 14.53 9.94
C TYR A 96 -15.25 14.97 10.93
N LEU A 97 -15.11 14.54 12.19
CA LEU A 97 -16.05 14.89 13.25
C LEU A 97 -16.10 16.41 13.46
N LYS A 98 -17.31 16.98 13.37
CA LYS A 98 -17.58 18.42 13.60
C LYS A 98 -16.77 19.37 12.70
N ASN A 99 -16.34 18.91 11.52
CA ASN A 99 -15.64 19.75 10.56
C ASN A 99 -16.28 19.61 9.16
N PRO A 100 -17.37 20.36 8.89
CA PRO A 100 -18.04 20.33 7.59
C PRO A 100 -17.14 20.80 6.44
N SER A 101 -16.22 21.73 6.67
CA SER A 101 -15.30 22.21 5.62
C SER A 101 -14.28 21.16 5.16
N ALA A 102 -13.91 20.22 6.03
CA ALA A 102 -13.02 19.11 5.68
C ALA A 102 -13.77 17.84 5.26
N THR A 103 -15.09 17.82 5.43
CA THR A 103 -15.96 16.70 5.04
C THR A 103 -16.56 16.98 3.67
N SER A 104 -16.48 16.00 2.77
CA SER A 104 -17.00 16.10 1.40
C SER A 104 -18.46 15.68 1.31
#